data_AF-A0A1H3G9N9-F1
#
_entry.id   AF-A0A1H3G9N9-F1
#
_cell.length_a   1.000
_cell.length_b   1.000
_cell.length_c   1.000
_cell.angle_alpha   90.00
_cell.angle_beta   90.00
_cell.angle_gamma   90.00
#
_symmetry.space_group_name_H-M   'P 1'
#
loop_
_entity.id
_entity.type
_entity.pdbx_description
1 polymer ?
#
loop_
_entity_poly.entity_id
_entity_poly.type
_entity_poly.pdbx_seq_one_letter_code
_entity_poly.pdbx_strand_id
1 'polypeptide(L)'
;MNRIHQHIQRISGVLDRWVERVCVVLMGILVLTVWIGILSRYVLPWNLTFTEELARYLMIWTALLAVSIGICRRQHVGMLVIFERLPRLVSKALALIFDVIAFTFFSFLFYYGIGHVSEGLSQVTMIYGMPKGYPYLIIPLASALACIQLLLAMLRDLLAERPTTAIEHT
;
A
#
# COMPACT_ATOMS: atom_id res chain seq x y z
N MET A 1 -6.17 -21.36 20.23
CA MET A 1 -5.09 -20.76 19.42
C MET A 1 -5.37 -20.72 17.91
N ASN A 2 -5.94 -21.76 17.26
CA ASN A 2 -6.20 -21.71 15.80
C ASN A 2 -7.21 -20.63 15.32
N ARG A 3 -8.23 -20.28 16.12
CA ARG A 3 -9.26 -19.31 15.68
C ARG A 3 -8.71 -17.90 15.50
N ILE A 4 -7.85 -17.43 16.41
CA ILE A 4 -7.27 -16.06 16.35
C ILE A 4 -6.38 -15.91 15.10
N HIS A 5 -5.54 -16.92 14.82
CA HIS A 5 -4.70 -16.93 13.63
C HIS A 5 -5.54 -16.92 12.33
N GLN A 6 -6.61 -17.71 12.29
CA GLN A 6 -7.55 -17.73 11.15
C GLN A 6 -8.29 -16.39 10.97
N HIS A 7 -8.66 -15.72 12.07
CA HIS A 7 -9.29 -14.40 12.01
C HIS A 7 -8.34 -13.33 11.44
N ILE A 8 -7.08 -13.30 11.90
CA ILE A 8 -6.07 -12.34 11.40
C ILE A 8 -5.84 -12.54 9.90
N GLN A 9 -5.67 -13.79 9.45
CA GLN A 9 -5.50 -14.10 8.03
C GLN A 9 -6.72 -13.75 7.18
N ARG A 10 -7.93 -13.97 7.70
CA ARG A 10 -9.17 -13.57 7.01
C ARG A 10 -9.26 -12.06 6.86
N ILE A 11 -8.95 -11.30 7.91
CA ILE A 11 -9.02 -9.85 7.89
C ILE A 11 -8.01 -9.28 6.88
N SER A 12 -6.75 -9.72 6.94
CA SER A 12 -5.73 -9.27 5.99
C SER A 12 -6.10 -9.64 4.54
N GLY A 13 -6.60 -10.86 4.31
CA GLY A 13 -6.99 -11.30 2.97
C GLY A 13 -8.28 -10.67 2.42
N VAL A 14 -9.20 -10.24 3.30
CA VAL A 14 -10.36 -9.44 2.88
C VAL A 14 -9.90 -8.03 2.52
N LEU A 15 -9.06 -7.42 3.36
CA LEU A 15 -8.53 -6.09 3.10
C LEU A 15 -7.72 -6.04 1.80
N ASP A 16 -6.83 -7.01 1.58
CA ASP A 16 -6.03 -7.11 0.35
C ASP A 16 -6.92 -7.19 -0.90
N ARG A 17 -7.93 -8.07 -0.89
CA ARG A 17 -8.86 -8.19 -2.03
C ARG A 17 -9.67 -6.93 -2.28
N TRP A 18 -10.04 -6.20 -1.22
CA TRP A 18 -10.71 -4.91 -1.38
C TRP A 18 -9.79 -3.88 -2.01
N VAL A 19 -8.56 -3.74 -1.51
CA VAL A 19 -7.57 -2.80 -2.05
C VAL A 19 -7.20 -3.17 -3.49
N GLU A 20 -7.05 -4.45 -3.79
CA GLU A 20 -6.78 -4.98 -5.14
C GLU A 20 -7.89 -4.61 -6.12
N ARG A 21 -9.17 -4.81 -5.75
CA ARG A 21 -10.31 -4.39 -6.59
C ARG A 21 -10.31 -2.89 -6.84
N VAL A 22 -10.05 -2.09 -5.81
CA VAL A 22 -9.96 -0.63 -5.94
C VAL A 22 -8.83 -0.24 -6.90
N CYS A 23 -7.65 -0.85 -6.76
CA CYS A 23 -6.52 -0.64 -7.67
C CYS A 23 -6.86 -0.99 -9.12
N VAL A 24 -7.53 -2.12 -9.36
CA VAL A 24 -7.94 -2.54 -10.72
C VAL A 24 -8.91 -1.53 -11.33
N VAL A 25 -9.90 -1.08 -10.56
CA VAL A 25 -10.86 -0.06 -11.03
C VAL A 25 -10.14 1.26 -11.34
N LEU A 26 -9.29 1.74 -10.45
CA LEU A 26 -8.51 2.96 -10.65
C LEU A 26 -7.59 2.87 -11.87
N MET A 27 -6.95 1.72 -12.08
CA MET A 27 -6.12 1.47 -13.26
C MET A 27 -6.96 1.49 -14.54
N GLY A 28 -8.15 0.90 -14.53
CA GLY A 28 -9.10 0.97 -15.66
C GLY A 28 -9.48 2.42 -15.99
N ILE A 29 -9.81 3.22 -14.98
CA ILE A 29 -10.13 4.65 -15.15
C ILE A 29 -8.91 5.41 -15.69
N LEU A 30 -7.70 5.12 -15.20
CA LEU A 30 -6.47 5.73 -15.70
C LEU A 30 -6.26 5.45 -17.18
N VAL A 31 -6.39 4.18 -17.59
CA VAL A 31 -6.24 3.78 -19.00
C VAL A 31 -7.27 4.51 -19.85
N LEU A 32 -8.55 4.51 -19.46
CA LEU A 32 -9.60 5.23 -20.18
C LEU A 32 -9.32 6.74 -20.27
N THR A 33 -8.85 7.34 -19.18
CA THR A 33 -8.52 8.78 -19.13
C THR A 33 -7.41 9.12 -20.12
N VAL A 34 -6.35 8.31 -20.16
CA VAL A 34 -5.24 8.50 -21.11
C VAL A 34 -5.71 8.30 -22.55
N TRP A 35 -6.51 7.27 -22.82
CA TRP A 35 -7.11 7.06 -24.15
C TRP A 35 -7.96 8.25 -24.58
N ILE A 36 -8.84 8.77 -23.72
CA ILE A 36 -9.65 9.96 -24.01
C ILE A 36 -8.75 11.16 -24.30
N GLY A 37 -7.68 11.37 -23.52
CA GLY A 37 -6.72 12.44 -23.76
C GLY A 37 -6.03 12.34 -25.14
N ILE A 38 -5.65 11.12 -25.55
CA ILE A 38 -5.08 10.85 -26.86
C ILE A 38 -6.12 11.12 -27.97
N LEU A 39 -7.34 10.57 -27.86
CA LEU A 39 -8.40 10.84 -28.85
C LEU A 39 -8.72 12.32 -28.96
N SER A 40 -8.75 13.02 -27.83
CA SER A 40 -8.99 14.47 -27.76
C SER A 40 -7.94 15.25 -28.52
N ARG A 41 -6.65 14.88 -28.43
CA ARG A 41 -5.56 15.65 -29.06
C ARG A 41 -5.35 15.29 -30.54
N TYR A 42 -5.63 14.05 -30.94
CA TYR A 42 -5.27 13.55 -32.27
C TYR A 42 -6.46 13.30 -33.20
N VAL A 43 -7.68 13.11 -32.68
CA VAL A 43 -8.86 12.71 -33.48
C VAL A 43 -9.97 13.75 -33.40
N LEU A 44 -10.23 14.30 -32.21
CA LEU A 44 -11.25 15.34 -32.00
C LEU A 44 -10.61 16.74 -31.94
N PRO A 45 -11.34 17.82 -32.24
CA PRO A 45 -10.85 19.20 -32.08
C PRO A 45 -10.96 19.72 -30.63
N TRP A 46 -11.06 18.84 -29.63
CA TRP A 46 -11.21 19.23 -28.23
C TRP A 46 -9.84 19.27 -27.54
N ASN A 47 -9.48 20.36 -26.87
CA ASN A 47 -8.27 20.43 -26.05
C ASN A 47 -8.60 20.12 -24.58
N LEU A 48 -8.79 18.85 -24.25
CA LEU A 48 -9.07 18.42 -22.87
C LEU A 48 -7.77 18.38 -22.04
N THR A 49 -7.30 19.53 -21.56
CA THR A 49 -6.09 19.63 -20.71
C THR A 49 -6.24 18.90 -19.36
N PHE A 50 -7.47 18.66 -18.95
CA PHE A 50 -7.85 18.06 -17.68
C PHE A 50 -7.39 16.60 -17.54
N THR A 51 -7.31 15.87 -18.65
CA THR A 51 -7.03 14.43 -18.65
C THR A 51 -5.61 14.13 -18.18
N GLU A 52 -4.66 15.04 -18.44
CA GLU A 52 -3.27 14.91 -18.02
C GLU A 52 -3.13 15.00 -16.49
N GLU A 53 -3.84 15.94 -15.86
CA GLU A 53 -3.84 16.07 -14.39
C GLU A 53 -4.55 14.88 -13.72
N LEU A 54 -5.71 14.49 -14.23
CA LEU A 54 -6.47 13.36 -13.69
C LEU A 54 -5.69 12.05 -13.78
N ALA A 55 -5.04 11.78 -14.92
CA ALA A 55 -4.20 10.58 -15.09
C ALA A 55 -3.05 10.56 -14.09
N ARG A 56 -2.40 11.70 -13.83
CA ARG A 56 -1.33 11.81 -12.82
C ARG A 56 -1.85 11.47 -11.43
N TYR A 57 -3.01 11.97 -11.05
CA TYR A 57 -3.60 11.68 -9.74
C TYR A 57 -3.99 10.22 -9.59
N LEU A 58 -4.62 9.62 -10.60
CA LEU A 58 -4.94 8.20 -10.61
C LEU A 58 -3.68 7.32 -10.54
N MET A 59 -2.61 7.73 -11.21
CA MET A 59 -1.32 7.02 -11.18
C MET A 59 -0.73 7.03 -9.77
N ILE A 60 -0.70 8.18 -9.10
CA ILE A 60 -0.24 8.30 -7.71
C ILE A 60 -1.10 7.43 -6.80
N TRP A 61 -2.42 7.44 -7.02
CA TRP A 61 -3.37 6.65 -6.23
C TRP A 61 -3.13 5.16 -6.34
N THR A 62 -3.05 4.66 -7.57
CA THR A 62 -2.77 3.24 -7.84
C THR A 62 -1.40 2.82 -7.29
N ALA A 63 -0.35 3.63 -7.48
CA ALA A 63 0.99 3.31 -7.02
C ALA A 63 1.06 3.19 -5.49
N LEU A 64 0.46 4.12 -4.75
CA LEU A 64 0.48 4.10 -3.29
C LEU A 64 -0.37 2.97 -2.70
N LEU A 65 -1.54 2.69 -3.28
CA LEU A 65 -2.36 1.55 -2.84
C LEU A 65 -1.69 0.20 -3.15
N ALA A 66 -0.96 0.10 -4.26
CA ALA A 66 -0.20 -1.10 -4.61
C ALA A 66 0.88 -1.45 -3.59
N VAL A 67 1.49 -0.45 -2.93
CA VAL A 67 2.45 -0.67 -1.83
C VAL A 67 1.80 -1.46 -0.69
N SER A 68 0.57 -1.10 -0.32
CA SER A 68 -0.18 -1.82 0.71
C SER A 68 -0.41 -3.29 0.33
N ILE A 69 -0.75 -3.59 -0.93
CA ILE A 69 -0.92 -4.97 -1.43
C ILE A 69 0.40 -5.75 -1.35
N GLY A 70 1.51 -5.12 -1.74
CA GLY A 70 2.84 -5.74 -1.69
C GLY A 70 3.26 -6.14 -0.28
N ILE A 71 2.90 -5.31 0.71
CA ILE A 71 3.10 -5.59 2.14
C ILE A 71 2.28 -6.81 2.58
N CYS A 72 0.99 -6.91 2.21
CA CYS A 72 0.15 -8.08 2.56
C CYS A 72 0.81 -9.39 2.14
N ARG A 73 1.32 -9.40 0.92
CA ARG A 73 1.87 -10.58 0.26
C ARG A 73 3.30 -10.88 0.69
N ARG A 74 3.85 -10.10 1.64
CA ARG A 74 5.27 -10.15 2.07
C ARG A 74 6.23 -10.18 0.88
N GLN A 75 5.87 -9.47 -0.17
CA GLN A 75 6.71 -9.30 -1.35
C GLN A 75 7.77 -8.24 -1.08
N HIS A 76 8.49 -8.34 0.04
CA HIS A 76 9.81 -7.73 0.13
C HIS A 76 10.71 -8.55 -0.79
N VAL A 77 10.61 -8.27 -2.10
CA VAL A 77 11.16 -9.08 -3.19
C VAL A 77 12.65 -9.40 -2.99
N GLY A 78 13.39 -8.55 -2.27
CA GLY A 78 14.81 -8.78 -1.95
C GLY A 78 15.08 -9.71 -0.75
N MET A 79 14.10 -9.97 0.12
CA MET A 79 14.33 -10.74 1.35
C MET A 79 14.29 -12.26 1.12
N LEU A 80 13.52 -12.78 0.17
CA LEU A 80 13.39 -14.24 -0.03
C LEU A 80 14.75 -14.91 -0.30
N VAL A 81 15.56 -14.35 -1.20
CA VAL A 81 16.86 -14.94 -1.58
C VAL A 81 17.89 -14.87 -0.46
N ILE A 82 17.90 -13.76 0.30
CA ILE A 82 18.83 -13.59 1.42
C ILE A 82 18.41 -14.47 2.59
N PHE A 83 17.12 -14.55 2.90
CA PHE A 83 16.60 -15.25 4.06
C PHE A 83 16.71 -16.78 3.92
N GLU A 84 16.64 -17.31 2.70
CA GLU A 84 16.86 -18.74 2.42
C GLU A 84 18.30 -19.21 2.72
N ARG A 85 19.27 -18.31 2.72
CA ARG A 85 20.69 -18.62 3.00
C ARG A 85 21.09 -18.43 4.46
N LEU A 86 20.24 -17.82 5.28
CA LEU A 86 20.55 -17.52 6.69
C LEU A 86 19.94 -18.53 7.68
N PRO A 87 20.52 -18.65 8.90
CA PRO A 87 19.92 -19.43 9.97
C PRO A 87 18.51 -18.90 10.32
N ARG A 88 17.57 -19.81 10.60
CA ARG A 88 16.15 -19.49 10.86
C ARG A 88 15.93 -18.40 11.91
N LEU A 89 16.75 -18.36 12.96
CA LEU A 89 16.69 -17.33 14.01
C LEU A 89 17.07 -15.93 13.50
N VAL A 90 18.15 -15.83 12.72
CA VAL A 90 18.64 -14.55 12.18
C VAL A 90 17.66 -14.03 11.12
N SER A 91 17.16 -14.92 10.28
CA SER A 91 16.11 -14.62 9.31
C SER A 91 14.84 -14.08 10.00
N LYS A 92 14.34 -14.73 11.07
CA LYS A 92 13.17 -14.23 11.81
C LYS A 92 13.42 -12.86 12.46
N ALA A 93 14.59 -12.66 13.07
CA ALA A 93 14.95 -11.38 13.68
C ALA A 93 15.04 -10.25 12.63
N LEU A 94 15.61 -10.55 11.46
CA LEU A 94 15.77 -9.58 10.39
C LEU A 94 14.40 -9.19 9.78
N ALA A 95 13.50 -10.15 9.58
CA ALA A 95 12.12 -9.86 9.17
C ALA A 95 11.42 -8.93 10.15
N LEU A 96 11.54 -9.19 11.46
CA LEU A 96 10.96 -8.35 12.49
C LEU A 96 11.51 -6.92 12.46
N ILE A 97 12.83 -6.76 12.25
CA ILE A 97 13.47 -5.45 12.11
C ILE A 97 12.91 -4.70 10.90
N PHE A 98 12.80 -5.36 9.74
CA PHE A 98 12.23 -4.74 8.54
C PHE A 98 10.76 -4.35 8.73
N ASP A 99 9.96 -5.21 9.35
CA ASP A 99 8.55 -4.93 9.67
C ASP A 99 8.45 -3.68 10.59
N VAL A 100 9.31 -3.56 11.60
CA VAL A 100 9.35 -2.39 12.51
C VAL A 100 9.79 -1.12 11.79
N ILE A 101 10.82 -1.18 10.95
CA ILE A 101 11.29 -0.04 10.15
C ILE A 101 10.19 0.43 9.20
N ALA A 102 9.58 -0.50 8.47
CA ALA A 102 8.48 -0.20 7.56
C ALA A 102 7.30 0.41 8.33
N PHE A 103 6.92 -0.16 9.48
CA PHE A 103 5.82 0.33 10.29
C PHE A 103 6.08 1.77 10.78
N THR A 104 7.31 2.03 11.22
CA THR A 104 7.73 3.37 11.63
C THR A 104 7.64 4.33 10.45
N PHE A 105 8.21 3.98 9.30
CA PHE A 105 8.17 4.80 8.09
C PHE A 105 6.73 5.15 7.66
N PHE A 106 5.84 4.16 7.57
CA PHE A 106 4.44 4.42 7.19
C PHE A 106 3.68 5.19 8.26
N SER A 107 3.99 5.01 9.56
CA SER A 107 3.38 5.81 10.63
C SER A 107 3.79 7.28 10.55
N PHE A 108 5.06 7.55 10.23
CA PHE A 108 5.54 8.90 9.92
C PHE A 108 4.80 9.47 8.70
N LEU A 109 4.71 8.68 7.62
CA LEU A 109 4.02 9.09 6.40
C LEU A 109 2.53 9.39 6.62
N PHE A 110 1.88 8.66 7.53
CA PHE A 110 0.51 8.91 7.95
C PHE A 110 0.38 10.27 8.67
N TYR A 111 1.23 10.51 9.66
CA TYR A 111 1.20 11.74 10.45
C TYR A 111 1.44 12.99 9.59
N TYR A 112 2.53 12.99 8.81
CA TYR A 112 2.83 14.11 7.91
C TYR A 112 1.83 14.20 6.75
N GLY A 113 1.30 13.06 6.29
CA GLY A 113 0.27 13.02 5.25
C GLY A 113 -1.00 13.75 5.64
N ILE A 114 -1.43 13.67 6.90
CA ILE A 114 -2.59 14.43 7.40
C ILE A 114 -2.34 15.94 7.34
N GLY A 115 -1.14 16.39 7.73
CA GLY A 115 -0.74 17.79 7.63
C GLY A 115 -0.82 18.30 6.18
N HIS A 116 -0.25 17.54 5.25
CA HIS A 116 -0.30 17.88 3.82
C HIS A 116 -1.70 17.89 3.22
N VAL A 117 -2.62 17.06 3.71
CA VAL A 117 -4.03 17.13 3.29
C VAL A 117 -4.67 18.43 3.74
N SER A 118 -4.43 18.85 4.99
CA SER A 118 -4.99 20.08 5.54
C SER A 118 -4.49 21.33 4.80
N GLU A 119 -3.21 21.36 4.46
CA GLU A 119 -2.61 22.41 3.62
C GLU A 119 -3.08 22.32 2.15
N GLY A 120 -3.30 21.10 1.65
CA GLY A 120 -3.81 20.87 0.30
C GLY A 120 -5.27 21.29 0.12
N LEU A 121 -6.07 21.30 1.18
CA LEU A 121 -7.46 21.78 1.15
C LEU A 121 -7.56 23.30 1.01
N SER A 122 -6.58 24.06 1.50
CA SER A 122 -6.51 25.52 1.35
C SER A 122 -5.92 25.98 0.02
N GLN A 123 -5.33 25.05 -0.76
CA GLN A 123 -4.78 25.34 -2.08
C GLN A 123 -5.63 24.71 -3.20
N VAL A 124 -6.10 25.54 -4.13
CA VAL A 124 -6.80 25.10 -5.34
C VAL A 124 -5.82 24.75 -6.47
N THR A 125 -6.18 23.77 -7.29
CA THR A 125 -5.46 23.39 -8.51
C THR A 125 -5.61 24.48 -9.58
N MET A 126 -4.55 24.73 -10.36
CA MET A 126 -4.51 25.84 -11.33
C MET A 126 -5.41 25.63 -12.56
N ILE A 127 -5.77 24.39 -12.88
CA ILE A 127 -6.54 24.06 -14.10
C ILE A 127 -7.99 23.67 -13.77
N TYR A 128 -8.21 22.92 -12.69
CA TYR A 128 -9.53 22.40 -12.31
C TYR A 128 -10.29 23.26 -11.29
N GLY A 129 -9.61 24.16 -10.57
CA GLY A 129 -10.21 24.88 -9.44
C GLY A 129 -10.62 23.98 -8.26
N MET A 130 -10.30 22.67 -8.32
CA MET A 130 -10.57 21.74 -7.23
C MET A 130 -9.50 21.84 -6.15
N PRO A 131 -9.84 21.64 -4.86
CA PRO A 131 -8.87 21.57 -3.79
C PRO A 131 -7.84 20.46 -4.04
N LYS A 132 -6.54 20.75 -3.89
CA LYS A 132 -5.46 19.75 -3.99
C LYS A 132 -5.52 18.70 -2.87
N GLY A 133 -6.37 18.90 -1.87
CA GLY A 133 -6.62 17.96 -0.78
C GLY A 133 -7.01 16.56 -1.26
N TYR A 134 -7.79 16.43 -2.33
CA TYR A 134 -8.24 15.12 -2.83
C TYR A 134 -7.08 14.23 -3.30
N PRO A 135 -6.17 14.70 -4.18
CA PRO A 135 -4.95 13.96 -4.49
C PRO A 135 -4.10 13.61 -3.27
N TYR A 136 -3.97 14.51 -2.29
CA TYR A 136 -3.12 14.27 -1.12
C TYR A 136 -3.71 13.29 -0.11
N LEU A 137 -5.04 13.09 -0.08
CA LEU A 137 -5.70 12.16 0.83
C LEU A 137 -5.23 10.71 0.70
N ILE A 138 -4.69 10.34 -0.46
CA ILE A 138 -4.16 9.00 -0.64
C ILE A 138 -2.94 8.71 0.23
N ILE A 139 -2.13 9.73 0.57
CA ILE A 139 -0.91 9.54 1.37
C ILE A 139 -1.27 9.00 2.76
N PRO A 140 -2.14 9.66 3.55
CA PRO A 140 -2.59 9.09 4.82
C PRO A 140 -3.42 7.82 4.63
N LEU A 141 -4.21 7.70 3.55
CA LEU A 141 -5.03 6.50 3.33
C LEU A 141 -4.18 5.23 3.09
N ALA A 142 -3.23 5.31 2.17
CA ALA A 142 -2.34 4.20 1.82
C ALA A 142 -1.38 3.86 2.96
N SER A 143 -0.87 4.86 3.67
CA SER A 143 0.00 4.63 4.84
C SER A 143 -0.77 4.02 6.02
N ALA A 144 -2.01 4.43 6.28
CA ALA A 144 -2.87 3.77 7.27
C ALA A 144 -3.11 2.30 6.93
N LEU A 145 -3.46 2.01 5.67
CA LEU A 145 -3.64 0.64 5.19
C LEU A 145 -2.36 -0.19 5.35
N ALA A 146 -1.21 0.36 4.97
CA ALA A 146 0.09 -0.28 5.14
C ALA A 146 0.41 -0.57 6.63
N CYS A 147 0.18 0.38 7.53
CA CYS A 147 0.36 0.19 8.97
C CYS A 147 -0.54 -0.93 9.53
N ILE A 148 -1.82 -0.97 9.15
CA ILE A 148 -2.75 -2.02 9.57
C ILE A 148 -2.24 -3.39 9.12
N GLN A 149 -1.79 -3.50 7.87
CA GLN A 149 -1.30 -4.77 7.33
C GLN A 149 0.01 -5.23 7.99
N LEU A 150 0.94 -4.29 8.24
CA LEU A 150 2.18 -4.57 8.98
C LEU A 150 1.89 -5.03 10.40
N LEU A 151 0.96 -4.38 11.09
CA LEU A 151 0.57 -4.76 12.45
C LEU A 151 -0.07 -6.16 12.48
N LEU A 152 -0.95 -6.47 11.53
CA LEU A 152 -1.54 -7.81 11.38
C LEU A 152 -0.45 -8.86 11.10
N ALA A 153 0.53 -8.54 10.27
CA ALA A 153 1.65 -9.43 9.94
C ALA A 153 2.56 -9.67 11.15
N MET A 154 2.88 -8.62 11.91
CA MET A 154 3.71 -8.69 13.11
C MET A 154 3.00 -9.48 14.23
N LEU A 155 1.71 -9.22 14.47
CA LEU A 155 0.90 -10.00 15.42
C LEU A 155 0.83 -11.48 15.04
N ARG A 156 0.73 -11.79 13.74
CA ARG A 156 0.76 -13.17 13.25
C ARG A 156 2.07 -13.86 13.58
N ASP A 157 3.20 -13.20 13.41
CA ASP A 157 4.53 -13.77 13.64
C ASP A 157 4.86 -13.94 15.13
N LEU A 158 4.34 -13.05 15.98
CA LEU A 158 4.41 -13.15 17.44
C LEU A 158 3.50 -14.28 17.96
N LEU A 159 2.27 -14.38 17.46
CA LEU A 159 1.32 -15.44 17.83
C LEU A 159 1.67 -16.81 17.23
N ALA A 160 2.51 -16.85 16.20
CA ALA A 160 3.04 -18.08 15.60
C ALA A 160 4.13 -18.75 16.44
N GLU A 161 4.34 -18.32 17.69
CA GLU A 161 5.12 -19.09 18.66
C GLU A 161 4.46 -20.45 18.95
N ARG A 162 4.87 -21.45 18.16
CA ARG A 162 5.26 -22.74 18.75
C ARG A 162 6.77 -22.89 18.59
N PRO A 163 7.56 -22.64 19.63
CA PRO A 163 8.85 -23.29 19.75
C PRO A 163 8.55 -24.79 19.85
N THR A 164 8.88 -25.56 18.82
CA THR A 164 9.09 -27.00 19.03
C THR A 164 10.52 -27.13 19.52
N THR A 165 10.72 -26.77 20.79
CA THR A 165 11.74 -27.40 21.61
C THR A 165 11.25 -28.82 21.91
N ALA A 166 11.53 -29.74 21.00
CA ALA A 166 11.78 -31.14 21.30
C ALA A 166 13.12 -31.38 20.60
N ILE A 167 14.27 -31.25 21.27
CA ILE A 167 14.86 -32.27 22.14
C ILE A 167 14.41 -33.68 21.74
N GLU A 168 15.05 -34.18 20.70
CA GLU A 168 15.63 -35.53 20.60
C GLU A 168 16.90 -35.26 19.77
N HIS A 169 18.11 -35.06 20.33
CA HIS A 169 18.91 -36.04 21.06
C HIS A 169 18.39 -37.46 20.90
N THR A 170 18.76 -38.14 19.81
CA THR A 170 19.75 -39.25 19.83
C THR A 170 20.28 -39.45 18.42
#